data_AF-A0A167EY15-F1
#
_entry.id   AF-A0A167EY15-F1
#
_cell.length_a   1.000
_cell.length_b   1.000
_cell.length_c   1.000
_cell.angle_alpha   90.00
_cell.angle_beta   90.00
_cell.angle_gamma   90.00
#
_symmetry.space_group_name_H-M   'P 1'
#
loop_
_entity.id
_entity.type
_entity.pdbx_description
1 polymer ?
#
loop_
_entity_poly.entity_id
_entity_poly.type
_entity_poly.pdbx_seq_one_letter_code
_entity_poly.pdbx_strand_id
1 'polypeptide(L)'
;MAGKRNLLLCLDAFGTLFSPKGSVAHQYAHVARQCGLDGFSDGELTTHLMAAIRQERTRNPNYGKATGLGATQWWTNVIHKTFTPLIRENQPFPPALVPALIHRFASDRGYDAQPDLVPALRALRRPKALHAFDKVVIGVLTNSDDRVPSILSSFGLNVSPLRYGADEHASPRPGDAYDVDFHCMSYDVGFEKPSAQIFGAADSMLDRIVTPREGGSAQGQDWYKIYVGDEHAKDVVGAANAGWHPILLDADSQASDVAKLEDCPDQSIADVFQLHPVVRVPSIRALALWLSGSGWASKKAP
;
A
#
# COMPACT_ATOMS: atom_id res chain seq x y z
N MET A 1 -12.62 23.50 -25.94
CA MET A 1 -12.53 22.12 -25.40
C MET A 1 -11.74 22.21 -24.12
N ALA A 2 -12.33 21.86 -22.97
CA ALA A 2 -11.53 21.71 -21.76
C ALA A 2 -10.49 20.59 -22.03
N GLY A 3 -9.21 20.85 -21.78
CA GLY A 3 -8.16 19.86 -21.98
C GLY A 3 -8.41 18.62 -21.10
N LYS A 4 -7.91 17.46 -21.53
CA LYS A 4 -7.92 16.26 -20.69
C LYS A 4 -7.04 16.51 -19.46
N ARG A 5 -7.46 15.96 -18.32
CA ARG A 5 -6.72 16.07 -17.05
C ARG A 5 -5.66 14.97 -16.95
N ASN A 6 -4.70 15.14 -16.06
CA ASN A 6 -3.81 14.05 -15.63
C ASN A 6 -4.42 13.34 -14.41
N LEU A 7 -4.04 12.08 -14.15
CA LEU A 7 -4.48 11.31 -13.00
C LEU A 7 -3.30 10.95 -12.10
N LEU A 8 -3.38 11.34 -10.83
CA LEU A 8 -2.58 10.78 -9.75
C LEU A 8 -3.44 9.80 -8.97
N LEU A 9 -3.14 8.51 -9.10
CA LEU A 9 -3.82 7.43 -8.39
C LEU A 9 -2.91 6.90 -7.29
N CYS A 10 -3.25 7.15 -6.03
CA CYS A 10 -2.55 6.54 -4.90
C CYS A 10 -3.40 5.42 -4.28
N LEU A 11 -2.73 4.35 -3.86
CA LEU A 11 -3.36 3.15 -3.30
C LEU A 11 -2.79 2.91 -1.90
N ASP A 12 -3.65 2.56 -0.93
CA ASP A 12 -3.18 1.92 0.30
C ASP A 12 -2.57 0.55 -0.02
N ALA A 13 -1.80 -0.02 0.90
CA ALA A 13 -1.16 -1.32 0.71
C ALA A 13 -1.88 -2.46 1.44
N PHE A 14 -1.83 -2.46 2.77
CA PHE A 14 -2.40 -3.53 3.59
C PHE A 14 -3.93 -3.42 3.60
N GLY A 15 -4.65 -4.52 3.36
CA GLY A 15 -6.11 -4.53 3.25
C GLY A 15 -6.64 -4.14 1.87
N THR A 16 -5.86 -3.34 1.12
CA THR A 16 -6.21 -2.87 -0.22
C THR A 16 -5.52 -3.65 -1.35
N LEU A 17 -4.17 -3.66 -1.39
CA LEU A 17 -3.39 -4.37 -2.43
C LEU A 17 -3.05 -5.80 -2.01
N PHE A 18 -2.87 -6.04 -0.71
CA PHE A 18 -2.58 -7.37 -0.19
C PHE A 18 -3.05 -7.53 1.25
N SER A 19 -3.26 -8.77 1.67
CA SER A 19 -3.64 -9.14 3.04
C SER A 19 -2.82 -10.34 3.53
N PRO A 20 -2.67 -10.54 4.85
CA PRO A 20 -1.90 -11.66 5.37
C PRO A 20 -2.47 -13.02 4.95
N LYS A 21 -1.58 -13.96 4.64
CA LYS A 21 -1.91 -15.39 4.49
C LYS A 21 -2.35 -15.98 5.83
N GLY A 22 -3.64 -15.87 6.14
CA GLY A 22 -4.20 -16.23 7.43
C GLY A 22 -3.66 -15.38 8.59
N SER A 23 -3.81 -15.87 9.83
CA SER A 23 -3.37 -15.15 11.02
C SER A 23 -1.86 -14.92 11.04
N VAL A 24 -1.43 -13.69 11.32
CA VAL A 24 -0.02 -13.33 11.55
C VAL A 24 0.60 -14.21 12.64
N ALA A 25 -0.13 -14.48 13.73
CA ALA A 25 0.36 -15.34 14.80
C ALA A 25 0.60 -16.78 14.33
N HIS A 26 -0.30 -17.35 13.50
CA HIS A 26 -0.06 -18.69 12.93
C HIS A 26 1.17 -18.72 12.03
N GLN A 27 1.40 -17.68 11.23
CA GLN A 27 2.61 -17.58 10.42
C GLN A 27 3.87 -17.47 11.29
N TYR A 28 3.82 -16.73 12.40
CA TYR A 28 4.90 -16.67 13.39
C TYR A 28 5.17 -18.06 13.99
N ALA A 29 4.13 -18.77 14.40
CA ALA A 29 4.23 -20.12 14.95
C ALA A 29 4.87 -21.09 13.94
N HIS A 30 4.43 -21.02 12.68
CA HIS A 30 4.94 -21.87 11.61
C HIS A 30 6.45 -21.68 11.40
N VAL A 31 6.92 -20.44 11.29
CA VAL A 31 8.35 -20.14 11.11
C VAL A 31 9.16 -20.51 12.36
N ALA A 32 8.62 -20.26 13.55
CA ALA A 32 9.27 -20.62 14.82
C ALA A 32 9.50 -22.12 14.93
N ARG A 33 8.49 -22.94 14.58
CA ARG A 33 8.60 -24.41 14.54
C ARG A 33 9.65 -24.89 13.53
N GLN A 34 9.75 -24.24 12.37
CA GLN A 34 10.82 -24.51 11.39
C GLN A 34 12.22 -24.16 11.92
N CYS A 35 12.31 -23.20 12.86
CA CYS A 35 13.56 -22.82 13.51
C CYS A 35 13.85 -23.65 14.78
N GLY A 36 13.07 -24.69 15.07
CA GLY A 36 13.25 -25.54 16.25
C GLY A 36 12.66 -24.98 17.56
N LEU A 37 11.83 -23.93 17.51
CA LEU A 37 11.01 -23.53 18.66
C LEU A 37 9.65 -24.22 18.60
N ASP A 38 9.42 -25.09 19.58
CA ASP A 38 8.15 -25.77 19.78
C ASP A 38 7.72 -25.68 21.25
N GLY A 39 6.62 -26.33 21.61
CA GLY A 39 6.16 -26.41 23.00
C GLY A 39 5.33 -25.22 23.50
N PHE A 40 5.00 -24.26 22.63
CA PHE A 40 4.03 -23.20 22.91
C PHE A 40 2.73 -23.44 22.12
N SER A 41 1.61 -22.99 22.69
CA SER A 41 0.32 -22.94 22.02
C SER A 41 0.18 -21.69 21.15
N ASP A 42 -0.71 -21.74 20.15
CA ASP A 42 -1.00 -20.59 19.30
C ASP A 42 -1.62 -19.43 20.10
N GLY A 43 -2.33 -19.72 21.20
CA GLY A 43 -2.90 -18.73 22.11
C GLY A 43 -1.85 -17.97 22.92
N GLU A 44 -0.85 -18.66 23.46
CA GLU A 44 0.29 -18.03 24.15
C GLU A 44 1.08 -17.13 23.18
N LEU A 45 1.39 -17.64 21.99
CA LEU A 45 2.09 -16.86 20.97
C LEU A 45 1.31 -15.59 20.59
N THR A 46 0.01 -15.71 20.35
CA THR A 46 -0.84 -14.57 20.01
C THR A 46 -0.81 -13.52 21.13
N THR A 47 -0.90 -13.95 22.39
CA THR A 47 -0.86 -13.06 23.56
C THR A 47 0.47 -12.31 23.63
N HIS A 48 1.59 -13.01 23.53
CA HIS A 48 2.91 -12.39 23.59
C HIS A 48 3.20 -11.49 22.39
N LEU A 49 2.78 -11.87 21.18
CA LEU A 49 2.95 -11.06 19.98
C LEU A 49 2.19 -9.73 20.07
N MET A 50 0.93 -9.78 20.49
CA MET A 50 0.12 -8.56 20.65
C MET A 50 0.68 -7.65 21.75
N ALA A 51 1.13 -8.23 22.87
CA ALA A 51 1.79 -7.47 23.93
C ALA A 51 3.10 -6.82 23.46
N ALA A 52 3.93 -7.56 22.71
CA ALA A 52 5.19 -7.07 22.16
C ALA A 52 4.98 -5.92 21.17
N ILE A 53 4.04 -6.06 20.22
CA ILE A 53 3.66 -5.00 19.27
C ILE A 53 3.18 -3.76 20.00
N ARG A 54 2.26 -3.91 20.97
CA ARG A 54 1.73 -2.78 21.74
C ARG A 54 2.84 -2.05 22.49
N GLN A 55 3.69 -2.77 23.20
CA GLN A 55 4.79 -2.19 23.96
C GLN A 55 5.79 -1.48 23.05
N GLU A 56 6.18 -2.09 21.94
CA GLU A 56 7.13 -1.52 20.99
C GLU A 56 6.56 -0.28 20.30
N ARG A 57 5.28 -0.29 19.92
CA ARG A 57 4.58 0.88 19.36
C ARG A 57 4.50 2.05 20.34
N THR A 58 4.22 1.79 21.62
CA THR A 58 4.20 2.84 22.64
C THR A 58 5.58 3.44 22.86
N ARG A 59 6.62 2.62 22.92
CA ARG A 59 7.99 3.09 23.19
C ARG A 59 8.67 3.72 21.98
N ASN A 60 8.39 3.18 20.80
CA ASN A 60 9.00 3.53 19.53
C ASN A 60 7.89 3.72 18.46
N PRO A 61 7.13 4.83 18.49
CA PRO A 61 6.04 5.06 17.56
C PRO A 61 6.47 5.07 16.08
N ASN A 62 5.53 4.79 15.18
CA ASN A 62 5.73 4.75 13.73
C ASN A 62 6.98 3.94 13.34
N TYR A 63 7.00 2.67 13.76
CA TYR A 63 8.08 1.72 13.51
C TYR A 63 9.47 2.20 13.95
N GLY A 64 9.51 3.04 14.99
CA GLY A 64 10.75 3.60 15.53
C GLY A 64 11.30 4.79 14.75
N LYS A 65 10.53 5.38 13.82
CA LYS A 65 10.90 6.62 13.13
C LYS A 65 11.14 7.76 14.12
N ALA A 66 10.25 7.93 15.09
CA ALA A 66 10.31 9.01 16.07
C ALA A 66 11.54 8.93 17.00
N THR A 67 12.11 7.73 17.17
CA THR A 67 13.25 7.47 18.07
C THR A 67 14.55 7.17 17.32
N GLY A 68 14.53 7.16 15.98
CA GLY A 68 15.69 6.80 15.15
C GLY A 68 16.09 5.32 15.23
N LEU A 69 15.21 4.45 15.75
CA LEU A 69 15.49 3.02 15.94
C LEU A 69 15.60 2.26 14.61
N GLY A 70 14.77 2.62 13.65
CA GLY A 70 14.64 1.94 12.38
C GLY A 70 13.66 0.76 12.40
N ALA A 71 12.91 0.60 11.31
CA ALA A 71 11.84 -0.41 11.21
C ALA A 71 12.35 -1.85 11.37
N THR A 72 13.53 -2.17 10.82
CA THR A 72 14.13 -3.51 10.97
C THR A 72 14.36 -3.86 12.44
N GLN A 73 15.03 -2.97 13.19
CA GLN A 73 15.28 -3.19 14.62
C GLN A 73 13.97 -3.19 15.44
N TRP A 74 13.00 -2.36 15.06
CA TRP A 74 11.68 -2.35 15.68
C TRP A 74 11.03 -3.74 15.60
N TRP A 75 11.00 -4.36 14.42
CA TRP A 75 10.46 -5.71 14.25
C TRP A 75 11.32 -6.80 14.91
N THR A 76 12.65 -6.66 14.89
CA THR A 76 13.56 -7.53 15.66
C THR A 76 13.20 -7.53 17.14
N ASN A 77 12.94 -6.36 17.74
CA ASN A 77 12.53 -6.24 19.13
C ASN A 77 11.19 -6.94 19.40
N VAL A 78 10.20 -6.74 18.52
CA VAL A 78 8.90 -7.42 18.64
C VAL A 78 9.07 -8.93 18.61
N ILE A 79 9.84 -9.46 17.66
CA ILE A 79 10.07 -10.90 17.53
C ILE A 79 10.78 -11.45 18.79
N HIS A 80 11.85 -10.79 19.26
CA HIS A 80 12.52 -11.21 20.49
C HIS A 80 11.58 -11.22 21.70
N LYS A 81 10.82 -10.15 21.91
CA LYS A 81 9.87 -10.04 23.04
C LYS A 81 8.73 -11.06 22.95
N THR A 82 8.33 -11.42 21.73
CA THR A 82 7.31 -12.44 21.50
C THR A 82 7.79 -13.83 21.94
N PHE A 83 9.00 -14.22 21.56
CA PHE A 83 9.47 -15.59 21.75
C PHE A 83 10.30 -15.83 23.02
N THR A 84 10.94 -14.81 23.59
CA THR A 84 11.72 -14.95 24.85
C THR A 84 10.95 -15.68 25.96
N PRO A 85 9.68 -15.35 26.27
CA PRO A 85 8.93 -16.06 27.31
C PRO A 85 8.46 -17.47 26.90
N LEU A 86 8.57 -17.82 25.62
CA LEU A 86 8.13 -19.12 25.06
C LEU A 86 9.27 -20.12 24.87
N ILE A 87 10.51 -19.68 25.09
CA ILE A 87 11.69 -20.52 24.97
C ILE A 87 11.87 -21.32 26.27
N ARG A 88 12.13 -22.63 26.14
CA ARG A 88 12.37 -23.49 27.31
C ARG A 88 13.66 -23.11 28.02
N GLU A 89 13.73 -23.39 29.31
CA GLU A 89 14.95 -23.22 30.11
C GLU A 89 16.13 -23.98 29.45
N ASN A 90 17.27 -23.30 29.28
CA ASN A 90 18.47 -23.78 28.58
C ASN A 90 18.40 -23.94 27.05
N GLN A 91 17.29 -23.56 26.39
CA GLN A 91 17.24 -23.49 24.92
C GLN A 91 17.75 -22.11 24.45
N PRO A 92 18.70 -22.05 23.49
CA PRO A 92 19.13 -20.77 22.94
C PRO A 92 18.07 -20.16 22.02
N PHE A 93 18.03 -18.83 21.91
CA PHE A 93 17.22 -18.15 20.92
C PHE A 93 17.70 -18.52 19.50
N PRO A 94 16.85 -19.07 18.61
CA PRO A 94 17.32 -19.52 17.30
C PRO A 94 17.77 -18.33 16.46
N PRO A 95 19.03 -18.29 15.99
CA PRO A 95 19.58 -17.16 15.26
C PRO A 95 18.87 -16.92 13.92
N ALA A 96 18.27 -17.96 13.34
CA ALA A 96 17.56 -17.88 12.06
C ALA A 96 16.14 -17.30 12.17
N LEU A 97 15.56 -17.21 13.37
CA LEU A 97 14.14 -16.88 13.55
C LEU A 97 13.79 -15.46 13.09
N VAL A 98 14.56 -14.47 13.56
CA VAL A 98 14.34 -13.06 13.21
C VAL A 98 14.52 -12.85 11.70
N PRO A 99 15.63 -13.27 11.06
CA PRO A 99 15.77 -13.15 9.61
C PRO A 99 14.65 -13.85 8.82
N ALA A 100 14.23 -15.05 9.24
CA ALA A 100 13.19 -15.81 8.54
C ALA A 100 11.83 -15.12 8.59
N LEU A 101 11.45 -14.56 9.75
CA LEU A 101 10.21 -13.80 9.89
C LEU A 101 10.24 -12.48 9.13
N ILE A 102 11.34 -11.72 9.23
CA ILE A 102 11.50 -10.47 8.48
C ILE A 102 11.38 -10.72 6.98
N HIS A 103 12.08 -11.75 6.46
CA HIS A 103 12.02 -12.10 5.05
C HIS A 103 10.61 -12.56 4.62
N ARG A 104 9.93 -13.37 5.43
CA ARG A 104 8.54 -13.78 5.15
C ARG A 104 7.62 -12.58 5.01
N PHE A 105 7.67 -11.64 5.96
CA PHE A 105 6.83 -10.44 5.96
C PHE A 105 7.39 -9.30 5.10
N ALA A 106 8.39 -9.57 4.27
CA ALA A 106 8.87 -8.68 3.19
C ALA A 106 8.60 -9.26 1.79
N SER A 107 7.79 -10.32 1.70
CA SER A 107 7.50 -11.03 0.44
C SER A 107 6.09 -11.62 0.42
N ASP A 108 5.70 -12.13 -0.75
CA ASP A 108 4.50 -12.91 -1.03
C ASP A 108 4.36 -14.14 -0.13
N ARG A 109 5.41 -14.60 0.54
CA ARG A 109 5.33 -15.66 1.55
C ARG A 109 4.43 -15.29 2.74
N GLY A 110 4.33 -14.00 3.06
CA GLY A 110 3.53 -13.49 4.17
C GLY A 110 2.08 -13.13 3.78
N TYR A 111 1.82 -12.94 2.49
CA TYR A 111 0.67 -12.19 2.02
C TYR A 111 0.05 -12.79 0.74
N ASP A 112 -1.26 -12.63 0.60
CA ASP A 112 -1.99 -12.83 -0.64
C ASP A 112 -2.24 -11.45 -1.29
N ALA A 113 -1.96 -11.35 -2.59
CA ALA A 113 -2.32 -10.16 -3.37
C ALA A 113 -3.84 -10.13 -3.60
N GLN A 114 -4.39 -8.93 -3.78
CA GLN A 114 -5.76 -8.75 -4.24
C GLN A 114 -5.96 -9.50 -5.58
N PRO A 115 -7.08 -10.23 -5.77
CA PRO A 115 -7.36 -10.92 -7.02
C PRO A 115 -7.18 -10.04 -8.26
N ASP A 116 -6.42 -10.52 -9.24
CA ASP A 116 -6.08 -9.82 -10.48
C ASP A 116 -5.28 -8.50 -10.31
N LEU A 117 -4.61 -8.28 -9.18
CA LEU A 117 -3.83 -7.06 -8.92
C LEU A 117 -2.86 -6.69 -10.06
N VAL A 118 -2.01 -7.64 -10.47
CA VAL A 118 -0.98 -7.38 -11.48
C VAL A 118 -1.60 -7.05 -12.86
N PRO A 119 -2.52 -7.86 -13.42
CA PRO A 119 -3.24 -7.49 -14.63
C PRO A 119 -3.97 -6.15 -14.54
N ALA A 120 -4.61 -5.84 -13.40
CA ALA A 120 -5.37 -4.61 -13.20
C ALA A 120 -4.47 -3.36 -13.26
N LEU A 121 -3.36 -3.34 -12.53
CA LEU A 121 -2.43 -2.21 -12.56
C LEU A 121 -1.80 -2.03 -13.95
N ARG A 122 -1.44 -3.13 -14.63
CA ARG A 122 -0.92 -3.07 -16.00
C ARG A 122 -1.96 -2.59 -17.01
N ALA A 123 -3.24 -2.85 -16.79
CA ALA A 123 -4.30 -2.34 -17.65
C ALA A 123 -4.35 -0.79 -17.60
N LEU A 124 -4.23 -0.20 -16.40
CA LEU A 124 -4.17 1.26 -16.20
C LEU A 124 -2.96 1.91 -16.89
N ARG A 125 -1.89 1.16 -17.16
CA ARG A 125 -0.67 1.65 -17.81
C ARG A 125 -0.71 1.62 -19.33
N ARG A 126 -1.67 0.93 -19.96
CA ARG A 126 -1.64 0.81 -21.42
C ARG A 126 -1.86 2.18 -22.07
N PRO A 127 -1.19 2.47 -23.20
CA PRO A 127 -1.43 3.71 -23.93
C PRO A 127 -2.92 3.86 -24.25
N LYS A 128 -3.48 5.03 -23.93
CA LYS A 128 -4.91 5.34 -24.11
C LYS A 128 -5.88 4.43 -23.33
N ALA A 129 -5.41 3.67 -22.34
CA ALA A 129 -6.28 2.87 -21.47
C ALA A 129 -7.34 3.74 -20.81
N LEU A 130 -6.91 4.88 -20.26
CA LEU A 130 -7.78 5.82 -19.60
C LEU A 130 -8.12 6.96 -20.56
N HIS A 131 -9.17 6.78 -21.37
CA HIS A 131 -9.53 7.75 -22.41
C HIS A 131 -9.77 9.17 -21.89
N ALA A 132 -10.17 9.31 -20.62
CA ALA A 132 -10.40 10.58 -19.93
C ALA A 132 -9.13 11.29 -19.44
N PHE A 133 -7.98 10.60 -19.39
CA PHE A 133 -6.74 11.12 -18.82
C PHE A 133 -5.58 11.10 -19.83
N ASP A 134 -4.76 12.14 -19.81
CA ASP A 134 -3.57 12.22 -20.67
C ASP A 134 -2.38 11.47 -20.08
N LYS A 135 -2.18 11.61 -18.76
CA LYS A 135 -1.12 10.94 -18.00
C LYS A 135 -1.68 10.25 -16.78
N VAL A 136 -1.01 9.18 -16.39
CA VAL A 136 -1.34 8.40 -15.18
C VAL A 136 -0.06 8.18 -14.40
N VAL A 137 -0.06 8.64 -13.15
CA VAL A 137 0.96 8.32 -12.15
C VAL A 137 0.28 7.47 -11.08
N ILE A 138 0.87 6.32 -10.76
CA ILE A 138 0.36 5.43 -9.72
C ILE A 138 1.37 5.38 -8.58
N GLY A 139 0.94 5.79 -7.39
CA GLY A 139 1.74 5.74 -6.18
C GLY A 139 1.16 4.76 -5.15
N VAL A 140 1.99 4.35 -4.19
CA VAL A 140 1.51 3.70 -2.96
C VAL A 140 1.71 4.67 -1.81
N LEU A 141 0.64 4.96 -1.07
CA LEU A 141 0.65 5.81 0.11
C LEU A 141 0.01 5.00 1.24
N THR A 142 0.76 4.67 2.29
CA THR A 142 0.30 3.69 3.29
C THR A 142 0.88 3.92 4.68
N ASN A 143 0.12 3.55 5.71
CA ASN A 143 0.62 3.50 7.09
C ASN A 143 1.39 2.19 7.28
N SER A 144 2.67 2.21 6.92
CA SER A 144 3.52 1.03 6.96
C SER A 144 4.99 1.42 7.12
N ASP A 145 5.83 0.40 7.20
CA ASP A 145 7.29 0.52 7.14
C ASP A 145 7.84 0.34 5.72
N ASP A 146 9.17 0.29 5.62
CA ASP A 146 9.90 0.29 4.36
C ASP A 146 9.81 -0.99 3.52
N ARG A 147 9.12 -2.03 3.98
CA ARG A 147 9.07 -3.34 3.29
C ARG A 147 8.06 -3.42 2.15
N VAL A 148 7.10 -2.50 2.07
CA VAL A 148 6.00 -2.54 1.09
C VAL A 148 6.48 -2.69 -0.37
N PRO A 149 7.50 -1.96 -0.85
CA PRO A 149 8.01 -2.15 -2.22
C PRO A 149 8.50 -3.58 -2.51
N SER A 150 9.15 -4.23 -1.53
CA SER A 150 9.62 -5.62 -1.64
C SER A 150 8.45 -6.61 -1.73
N ILE A 151 7.41 -6.39 -0.92
CA ILE A 151 6.18 -7.21 -0.97
C ILE A 151 5.53 -7.10 -2.35
N LEU A 152 5.32 -5.88 -2.86
CA LEU A 152 4.71 -5.66 -4.17
C LEU A 152 5.56 -6.26 -5.31
N SER A 153 6.89 -6.12 -5.24
CA SER A 153 7.80 -6.73 -6.21
C SER A 153 7.72 -8.25 -6.21
N SER A 154 7.58 -8.86 -5.04
CA SER A 154 7.45 -10.32 -4.92
C SER A 154 6.15 -10.88 -5.51
N PHE A 155 5.11 -10.05 -5.68
CA PHE A 155 3.91 -10.42 -6.46
C PHE A 155 4.10 -10.31 -7.98
N GLY A 156 5.27 -9.86 -8.45
CA GLY A 156 5.58 -9.71 -9.86
C GLY A 156 5.21 -8.34 -10.45
N LEU A 157 4.94 -7.34 -9.61
CA LEU A 157 4.83 -5.94 -10.05
C LEU A 157 6.23 -5.37 -10.31
N ASN A 158 6.37 -4.57 -11.35
CA ASN A 158 7.57 -3.75 -11.53
C ASN A 158 7.46 -2.49 -10.68
N VAL A 159 8.22 -2.40 -9.60
CA VAL A 159 8.08 -1.37 -8.58
C VAL A 159 9.26 -0.40 -8.66
N SER A 160 8.95 0.89 -8.75
CA SER A 160 9.96 1.94 -8.80
C SER A 160 10.77 2.01 -7.50
N PRO A 161 12.10 2.25 -7.57
CA PRO A 161 12.91 2.51 -6.38
C PRO A 161 12.60 3.89 -5.74
N LEU A 162 11.81 4.72 -6.41
CA LEU A 162 11.51 6.08 -6.00
C LEU A 162 10.63 6.10 -4.72
N ARG A 163 11.28 6.38 -3.59
CA ARG A 163 10.63 6.42 -2.27
C ARG A 163 10.82 7.80 -1.64
N TYR A 164 9.77 8.31 -0.98
CA TYR A 164 9.86 9.56 -0.25
C TYR A 164 10.98 9.49 0.80
N GLY A 165 11.79 10.54 0.91
CA GLY A 165 12.90 10.61 1.86
C GLY A 165 14.07 9.64 1.63
N ALA A 166 14.06 8.82 0.56
CA ALA A 166 15.21 8.03 0.15
C ALA A 166 16.20 8.84 -0.70
N ASP A 167 17.46 8.40 -0.72
CA ASP A 167 18.58 9.03 -1.44
C ASP A 167 18.23 9.34 -2.91
N GLU A 168 18.64 10.50 -3.41
CA GLU A 168 18.38 10.97 -4.78
C GLU A 168 18.93 10.03 -5.86
N HIS A 169 19.94 9.21 -5.52
CA HIS A 169 20.52 8.22 -6.41
C HIS A 169 19.57 7.04 -6.73
N ALA A 170 18.46 6.90 -5.99
CA ALA A 170 17.39 5.94 -6.27
C ALA A 170 16.37 6.46 -7.30
N SER A 171 16.76 7.40 -8.17
CA SER A 171 15.89 7.95 -9.21
C SER A 171 15.65 6.95 -10.34
N PRO A 172 14.41 6.81 -10.83
CA PRO A 172 14.08 6.08 -12.05
C PRO A 172 14.99 6.44 -13.22
N ARG A 173 15.44 5.46 -14.01
CA ARG A 173 16.21 5.79 -15.23
C ARG A 173 15.24 6.18 -16.36
N PRO A 174 15.67 7.08 -17.28
CA PRO A 174 14.89 7.38 -18.47
C PRO A 174 14.56 6.09 -19.25
N GLY A 175 13.28 5.84 -19.47
CA GLY A 175 12.80 4.64 -20.19
C GLY A 175 12.34 3.48 -19.30
N ASP A 176 12.59 3.54 -17.98
CA ASP A 176 12.04 2.54 -17.05
C ASP A 176 10.51 2.67 -16.98
N ALA A 177 9.80 1.55 -17.15
CA ALA A 177 8.35 1.48 -17.10
C ALA A 177 7.90 0.70 -15.86
N TYR A 178 7.33 1.38 -14.88
CA TYR A 178 6.91 0.78 -13.62
C TYR A 178 5.39 0.59 -13.56
N ASP A 179 4.97 -0.48 -12.89
CA ASP A 179 3.58 -0.69 -12.49
C ASP A 179 3.21 0.30 -11.37
N VAL A 180 4.16 0.62 -10.47
CA VAL A 180 4.04 1.63 -9.39
C VAL A 180 5.21 2.62 -9.47
N ASP A 181 4.93 3.91 -9.60
CA ASP A 181 5.93 4.97 -9.86
C ASP A 181 6.66 5.46 -8.61
N PHE A 182 6.00 5.47 -7.45
CA PHE A 182 6.60 5.92 -6.20
C PHE A 182 5.92 5.37 -4.95
N HIS A 183 6.58 5.57 -3.81
CA HIS A 183 6.12 5.13 -2.50
C HIS A 183 6.22 6.19 -1.41
N CYS A 184 5.16 6.32 -0.61
CA CYS A 184 5.05 7.16 0.57
C CYS A 184 4.55 6.32 1.75
N MET A 185 5.47 5.70 2.48
CA MET A 185 5.13 5.01 3.73
C MET A 185 5.17 5.97 4.90
N SER A 186 4.27 5.81 5.88
CA SER A 186 4.25 6.65 7.08
C SER A 186 5.59 6.66 7.81
N TYR A 187 6.32 5.55 7.79
CA TYR A 187 7.68 5.48 8.32
C TYR A 187 8.64 6.47 7.66
N ASP A 188 8.63 6.56 6.33
CA ASP A 188 9.52 7.46 5.59
C ASP A 188 9.12 8.92 5.80
N VAL A 189 7.82 9.20 5.71
CA VAL A 189 7.25 10.55 5.81
C VAL A 189 7.29 11.09 7.24
N GLY A 190 7.19 10.22 8.24
CA GLY A 190 7.08 10.60 9.66
C GLY A 190 5.66 10.91 10.14
N PHE A 191 4.68 10.89 9.24
CA PHE A 191 3.26 11.11 9.54
C PHE A 191 2.41 9.95 9.04
N GLU A 192 1.41 9.57 9.83
CA GLU A 192 0.43 8.53 9.50
C GLU A 192 -0.87 9.17 8.99
N LYS A 193 -1.56 8.50 8.04
CA LYS A 193 -2.98 8.76 7.77
C LYS A 193 -3.78 8.69 9.08
N PRO A 194 -4.74 9.60 9.32
CA PRO A 194 -5.34 10.53 8.36
C PRO A 194 -4.66 11.90 8.24
N SER A 195 -3.42 12.09 8.71
CA SER A 195 -2.74 13.39 8.58
C SER A 195 -2.59 13.79 7.11
N ALA A 196 -2.97 15.03 6.75
CA ALA A 196 -2.80 15.55 5.39
C ALA A 196 -1.33 15.58 4.93
N GLN A 197 -0.37 15.55 5.86
CA GLN A 197 1.07 15.61 5.55
C GLN A 197 1.55 14.41 4.73
N ILE A 198 0.97 13.21 4.92
CA ILE A 198 1.34 12.04 4.11
C ILE A 198 0.82 12.16 2.67
N PHE A 199 -0.31 12.85 2.46
CA PHE A 199 -0.83 13.15 1.12
C PHE A 199 0.00 14.24 0.43
N GLY A 200 0.44 15.26 1.17
CA GLY A 200 1.39 16.26 0.66
C GLY A 200 2.75 15.67 0.26
N ALA A 201 3.17 14.57 0.91
CA ALA A 201 4.36 13.83 0.48
C ALA A 201 4.16 13.21 -0.91
N ALA A 202 2.98 12.66 -1.22
CA ALA A 202 2.67 12.15 -2.55
C ALA A 202 2.66 13.25 -3.64
N ASP A 203 2.20 14.46 -3.30
CA ASP A 203 2.31 15.62 -4.22
C ASP A 203 3.78 15.95 -4.53
N SER A 204 4.65 15.92 -3.51
CA SER A 204 6.10 16.14 -3.71
C SER A 204 6.73 15.06 -4.59
N MET A 205 6.26 13.81 -4.47
CA MET A 205 6.73 12.72 -5.32
C MET A 205 6.23 12.85 -6.76
N LEU A 206 5.00 13.33 -6.97
CA LEU A 206 4.48 13.66 -8.29
C LEU A 206 5.37 14.70 -8.99
N ASP A 207 5.73 15.79 -8.30
CA ASP A 207 6.64 16.81 -8.84
C ASP A 207 7.98 16.20 -9.30
N ARG A 208 8.58 15.31 -8.49
CA ARG A 208 9.82 14.61 -8.85
C ARG A 208 9.70 13.71 -10.08
N ILE A 209 8.50 13.23 -10.42
CA ILE A 209 8.26 12.41 -11.61
C ILE A 209 8.03 13.30 -12.84
N VAL A 210 7.29 14.39 -12.70
CA VAL A 210 6.90 15.26 -13.82
C VAL A 210 8.06 16.15 -14.25
N THR A 211 8.84 16.70 -13.31
CA THR A 211 9.89 17.68 -13.62
C THR A 211 11.00 17.19 -14.52
N PRO A 212 11.61 16.00 -14.28
CA PRO A 212 12.64 15.48 -15.16
C PRO A 212 12.11 15.08 -16.54
N ARG A 213 10.82 14.72 -16.65
CA ARG A 213 10.21 14.26 -17.92
C ARG A 213 9.91 15.41 -18.88
N GLU A 214 9.70 16.63 -18.39
CA GLU A 214 9.18 17.74 -19.19
C GLU A 214 9.91 19.07 -19.04
N GLY A 215 10.90 19.18 -18.12
CA GLY A 215 11.61 20.43 -17.87
C GLY A 215 10.77 21.49 -17.15
N GLY A 216 9.69 21.11 -16.44
CA GLY A 216 8.80 22.02 -15.71
C GLY A 216 8.17 21.39 -14.45
N SER A 217 7.62 22.18 -13.52
CA SER A 217 6.98 21.68 -12.29
C SER A 217 5.59 21.06 -12.57
N ALA A 218 5.07 20.19 -11.68
CA ALA A 218 3.65 19.81 -11.77
C ALA A 218 2.71 21.00 -11.47
N GLN A 219 3.26 22.06 -10.85
CA GLN A 219 2.63 23.37 -10.73
C GLN A 219 2.28 23.97 -12.10
N GLY A 220 0.99 23.92 -12.43
CA GLY A 220 0.43 24.39 -13.71
C GLY A 220 -0.23 23.29 -14.54
N GLN A 221 -0.11 22.02 -14.13
CA GLN A 221 -0.86 20.91 -14.72
C GLN A 221 -2.09 20.57 -13.87
N ASP A 222 -3.22 20.30 -14.53
CA ASP A 222 -4.46 19.89 -13.87
C ASP A 222 -4.40 18.38 -13.55
N TRP A 223 -4.09 18.05 -12.29
CA TRP A 223 -4.02 16.68 -11.78
C TRP A 223 -5.26 16.34 -10.97
N TYR A 224 -6.01 15.36 -11.45
CA TYR A 224 -7.08 14.72 -10.70
C TYR A 224 -6.48 13.70 -9.73
N LYS A 225 -6.69 13.90 -8.43
CA LYS A 225 -6.03 13.10 -7.38
C LYS A 225 -7.03 12.15 -6.75
N ILE A 226 -6.79 10.85 -6.91
CA ILE A 226 -7.64 9.78 -6.38
C ILE A 226 -6.83 8.97 -5.37
N TYR A 227 -7.44 8.66 -4.24
CA TYR A 227 -6.86 7.78 -3.25
C TYR A 227 -7.80 6.61 -2.97
N VAL A 228 -7.28 5.38 -3.05
CA VAL A 228 -8.04 4.15 -2.85
C VAL A 228 -7.53 3.44 -1.61
N GLY A 229 -8.42 3.10 -0.68
CA GLY A 229 -8.07 2.38 0.54
C GLY A 229 -9.26 1.59 1.09
N ASP A 230 -9.05 0.83 2.15
CA ASP A 230 -10.06 -0.04 2.76
C ASP A 230 -10.56 0.42 4.13
N GLU A 231 -10.02 1.51 4.71
CA GLU A 231 -10.41 1.98 6.04
C GLU A 231 -10.99 3.40 6.00
N HIS A 232 -12.29 3.55 6.24
CA HIS A 232 -12.97 4.85 6.15
C HIS A 232 -12.27 5.97 6.96
N ALA A 233 -11.93 5.69 8.22
CA ALA A 233 -11.37 6.70 9.13
C ALA A 233 -9.97 7.22 8.72
N LYS A 234 -9.17 6.40 8.02
CA LYS A 234 -7.80 6.77 7.62
C LYS A 234 -7.73 7.18 6.16
N ASP A 235 -8.41 6.43 5.31
CA ASP A 235 -8.32 6.54 3.86
C ASP A 235 -9.28 7.58 3.31
N VAL A 236 -10.57 7.45 3.63
CA VAL A 236 -11.60 8.36 3.12
C VAL A 236 -11.45 9.74 3.75
N VAL A 237 -11.43 9.78 5.09
CA VAL A 237 -11.30 11.05 5.83
C VAL A 237 -9.95 11.72 5.54
N GLY A 238 -8.86 10.95 5.52
CA GLY A 238 -7.52 11.49 5.24
C GLY A 238 -7.41 12.10 3.85
N ALA A 239 -7.88 11.39 2.82
CA ALA A 239 -7.85 11.88 1.44
C ALA A 239 -8.75 13.11 1.26
N ALA A 240 -9.99 13.07 1.75
CA ALA A 240 -10.92 14.19 1.63
C ALA A 240 -10.36 15.47 2.31
N ASN A 241 -9.79 15.34 3.51
CA ASN A 241 -9.17 16.47 4.22
C ASN A 241 -7.92 17.02 3.51
N ALA A 242 -7.24 16.19 2.72
CA ALA A 242 -6.11 16.60 1.89
C ALA A 242 -6.54 17.15 0.51
N GLY A 243 -7.84 17.20 0.21
CA GLY A 243 -8.37 17.65 -1.09
C GLY A 243 -8.26 16.61 -2.20
N TRP A 244 -8.15 15.33 -1.85
CA TRP A 244 -8.15 14.20 -2.77
C TRP A 244 -9.54 13.56 -2.84
N HIS A 245 -9.81 12.85 -3.93
CA HIS A 245 -11.06 12.11 -4.13
C HIS A 245 -10.92 10.67 -3.60
N PRO A 246 -11.62 10.32 -2.50
CA PRO A 246 -11.52 9.00 -1.90
C PRO A 246 -12.37 7.95 -2.63
N ILE A 247 -11.81 6.76 -2.80
CA ILE A 247 -12.52 5.54 -3.18
C ILE A 247 -12.30 4.49 -2.09
N LEU A 248 -13.40 3.99 -1.53
CA LEU A 248 -13.36 2.93 -0.52
C LEU A 248 -13.42 1.55 -1.19
N LEU A 249 -12.55 0.64 -0.79
CA LEU A 249 -12.65 -0.77 -1.18
C LEU A 249 -13.71 -1.45 -0.31
N ASP A 250 -14.60 -2.26 -0.91
CA ASP A 250 -15.76 -2.92 -0.26
C ASP A 250 -15.45 -3.84 0.95
N ALA A 251 -14.22 -3.86 1.46
CA ALA A 251 -13.84 -4.61 2.65
C ALA A 251 -14.32 -3.97 3.96
N ASP A 252 -14.67 -2.68 3.97
CA ASP A 252 -15.16 -1.98 5.17
C ASP A 252 -16.66 -2.20 5.39
N SER A 253 -17.09 -2.43 6.64
CA SER A 253 -18.51 -2.51 6.98
C SER A 253 -19.23 -1.17 6.76
N GLN A 254 -18.51 -0.05 6.78
CA GLN A 254 -19.06 1.27 6.43
C GLN A 254 -19.27 1.45 4.92
N ALA A 255 -18.77 0.54 4.08
CA ALA A 255 -18.96 0.63 2.64
C ALA A 255 -20.41 0.42 2.22
N SER A 256 -21.28 -0.19 3.04
CA SER A 256 -22.69 -0.43 2.64
C SER A 256 -23.45 0.85 2.27
N ASP A 257 -23.13 1.96 2.95
CA ASP A 257 -23.83 3.24 2.82
C ASP A 257 -23.18 4.16 1.77
N VAL A 258 -22.04 3.76 1.22
CA VAL A 258 -21.30 4.49 0.19
C VAL A 258 -21.79 4.06 -1.20
N ALA A 259 -22.00 5.02 -2.09
CA ALA A 259 -22.43 4.77 -3.46
C ALA A 259 -21.40 3.94 -4.24
N LYS A 260 -21.85 2.92 -4.99
CA LYS A 260 -20.97 2.13 -5.84
C LYS A 260 -20.60 2.90 -7.08
N LEU A 261 -19.31 2.93 -7.41
CA LEU A 261 -18.83 3.50 -8.66
C LEU A 261 -19.41 2.77 -9.88
N GLU A 262 -19.61 1.45 -9.75
CA GLU A 262 -20.18 0.58 -10.80
C GLU A 262 -21.63 0.96 -11.18
N ASP A 263 -22.37 1.62 -10.29
CA ASP A 263 -23.73 2.09 -10.55
C ASP A 263 -23.76 3.40 -11.36
N CYS A 264 -22.59 3.96 -11.70
CA CYS A 264 -22.44 5.19 -12.49
C CYS A 264 -21.61 4.98 -13.80
N PRO A 265 -21.92 3.99 -14.66
CA PRO A 265 -21.03 3.55 -15.75
C PRO A 265 -20.84 4.56 -16.89
N ASP A 266 -21.80 5.44 -17.14
CA ASP A 266 -21.79 6.40 -18.26
C ASP A 266 -21.38 7.82 -17.86
N GLN A 267 -20.98 8.01 -16.59
CA GLN A 267 -20.58 9.31 -16.06
C GLN A 267 -19.05 9.47 -16.10
N SER A 268 -18.58 10.71 -16.28
CA SER A 268 -17.17 10.97 -16.03
C SER A 268 -16.89 10.86 -14.53
N ILE A 269 -15.68 10.47 -14.14
CA ILE A 269 -15.33 10.37 -12.71
C ILE A 269 -15.48 11.70 -11.99
N ALA A 270 -15.27 12.82 -12.69
CA ALA A 270 -15.46 14.15 -12.15
C ALA A 270 -16.94 14.43 -11.84
N ASP A 271 -17.87 13.96 -12.68
CA ASP A 271 -19.31 14.11 -12.45
C ASP A 271 -19.76 13.22 -11.29
N VAL A 272 -19.24 11.99 -11.21
CA VAL A 272 -19.50 11.08 -10.09
C VAL A 272 -19.11 11.74 -8.77
N PHE A 273 -17.91 12.33 -8.67
CA PHE A 273 -17.46 12.99 -7.44
C PHE A 273 -18.15 14.33 -7.14
N GLN A 274 -18.82 14.95 -8.10
CA GLN A 274 -19.70 16.09 -7.83
C GLN A 274 -20.99 15.65 -7.12
N LEU A 275 -21.48 14.45 -7.42
CA LEU A 275 -22.69 13.88 -6.81
C LEU A 275 -22.41 13.11 -5.53
N HIS A 276 -21.27 12.41 -5.49
CA HIS A 276 -20.89 11.50 -4.42
C HIS A 276 -19.50 11.87 -3.90
N PRO A 277 -19.38 12.52 -2.73
CA PRO A 277 -18.10 12.91 -2.16
C PRO A 277 -17.13 11.74 -1.92
N VAL A 278 -17.68 10.54 -1.75
CA VAL A 278 -16.97 9.27 -1.67
C VAL A 278 -17.76 8.22 -2.46
N VAL A 279 -17.04 7.33 -3.14
CA VAL A 279 -17.60 6.16 -3.80
C VAL A 279 -16.85 4.91 -3.38
N ARG A 280 -17.41 3.73 -3.68
CA ARG A 280 -16.76 2.45 -3.41
C ARG A 280 -16.64 1.56 -4.63
N VAL A 281 -15.70 0.63 -4.54
CA VAL A 281 -15.44 -0.41 -5.54
C VAL A 281 -15.21 -1.76 -4.88
N PRO A 282 -15.63 -2.87 -5.51
CA PRO A 282 -15.43 -4.20 -4.94
C PRO A 282 -14.00 -4.72 -5.08
N SER A 283 -13.20 -4.15 -5.97
CA SER A 283 -11.82 -4.58 -6.23
C SER A 283 -11.02 -3.53 -7.01
N ILE A 284 -9.69 -3.63 -6.97
CA ILE A 284 -8.79 -2.85 -7.84
C ILE A 284 -9.05 -3.16 -9.31
N ARG A 285 -9.39 -4.42 -9.62
CA ARG A 285 -9.84 -4.82 -10.96
C ARG A 285 -11.08 -4.06 -11.40
N ALA A 286 -12.12 -4.00 -10.57
CA ALA A 286 -13.36 -3.27 -10.91
C ALA A 286 -13.08 -1.79 -11.15
N LEU A 287 -12.25 -1.17 -10.31
CA LEU A 287 -11.79 0.20 -10.53
C LEU A 287 -11.06 0.37 -11.86
N ALA A 288 -10.11 -0.52 -12.17
CA ALA A 288 -9.36 -0.47 -13.41
C ALA A 288 -10.25 -0.62 -14.64
N LEU A 289 -11.26 -1.49 -14.58
CA LEU A 289 -12.26 -1.67 -15.62
C LEU A 289 -13.12 -0.43 -15.82
N TRP A 290 -13.60 0.15 -14.72
CA TRP A 290 -14.44 1.34 -14.76
C TRP A 290 -13.67 2.53 -15.35
N LEU A 291 -12.43 2.77 -14.88
CA LEU A 291 -11.58 3.86 -15.37
C LEU A 291 -11.19 3.68 -16.84
N SER A 292 -10.98 2.44 -17.30
CA SER A 292 -10.56 2.16 -18.67
C SER A 292 -11.72 2.06 -19.67
N GLY A 293 -12.96 2.05 -19.19
CA GLY A 293 -14.14 1.73 -19.98
C GLY A 293 -14.23 0.25 -20.38
N SER A 294 -15.29 -0.11 -21.11
CA SER A 294 -15.64 -1.49 -21.52
C SER A 294 -14.66 -2.17 -22.51
N GLY A 295 -13.46 -1.62 -22.72
CA GLY A 295 -12.39 -2.18 -23.56
C GLY A 295 -11.77 -3.49 -23.05
N TRP A 296 -12.17 -3.97 -21.88
CA TRP A 296 -11.83 -5.30 -21.35
C TRP A 296 -12.97 -6.30 -21.58
N ALA A 297 -13.43 -6.45 -22.82
CA ALA A 297 -13.97 -7.74 -23.21
C ALA A 297 -12.75 -8.68 -23.32
N SER A 298 -12.49 -9.43 -22.26
CA SER A 298 -11.45 -10.48 -22.23
C SER A 298 -11.58 -11.32 -23.50
N LYS A 299 -10.65 -11.16 -24.44
CA LYS A 299 -10.43 -12.16 -25.47
C LYS A 299 -9.99 -13.39 -24.71
N LYS A 300 -10.95 -14.28 -24.42
CA LYS A 300 -10.64 -15.68 -24.09
C LYS A 300 -9.71 -16.16 -25.20
N ALA A 301 -8.45 -16.38 -24.86
CA ALA A 301 -7.57 -17.15 -25.73
C ALA A 301 -8.09 -18.60 -25.76
N PRO A 302 -7.97 -19.30 -26.90
CA PRO A 302 -8.52 -20.63 -27.11
C PRO A 302 -7.92 -21.67 -26.15
#